data_AF-A0A3G8WZ65-F1
#
_entry.id   AF-A0A3G8WZ65-F1
#
_cell.length_a   1.000
_cell.length_b   1.000
_cell.length_c   1.000
_cell.angle_alpha   90.00
_cell.angle_beta   90.00
_cell.angle_gamma   90.00
#
_symmetry.space_group_name_H-M   'P 1'
#
loop_
_entity.id
_entity.type
_entity.pdbx_description
1 polymer ?
#
loop_
_entity_poly.entity_id
_entity_poly.type
_entity_poly.pdbx_seq_one_letter_code
_entity_poly.pdbx_strand_id
1 'polypeptide(L)'
;MLIDKNNSENELNPTKLEADGMMYIQTNQWLLAYSAFVHLYKNSKDKSVALLYNMALCHYSAKEYSKAIAMLGEAQMKIATPSALQNNTNLLPDNLLTDEYDNRFYRLALNETAIALTNSIIKLRIRRLLVDLNLELENWQEIIRLSALPDMEKCKNVQEALAIAKSKTNT
;
A
#
# COMPACT_ATOMS: atom_id res chain seq x y z
N MET A 1 51.94 -7.54 14.79
CA MET A 1 51.13 -7.74 13.58
C MET A 1 49.69 -7.84 14.02
N LEU A 2 49.02 -6.69 14.12
CA LEU A 2 47.58 -6.63 14.39
C LEU A 2 46.89 -6.92 13.07
N ILE A 3 46.22 -8.06 12.99
CA ILE A 3 45.30 -8.34 11.89
C ILE A 3 44.07 -7.49 12.18
N ASP A 4 43.96 -6.37 11.48
CA ASP A 4 42.69 -5.64 11.38
C ASP A 4 41.66 -6.63 10.83
N LYS A 5 40.77 -7.11 11.71
CA LYS A 5 39.52 -7.71 11.29
C LYS A 5 38.74 -6.60 10.61
N ASN A 6 38.88 -6.51 9.29
CA ASN A 6 37.88 -5.89 8.44
C ASN A 6 36.56 -6.63 8.70
N ASN A 7 35.79 -6.16 9.67
CA ASN A 7 34.35 -6.36 9.69
C ASN A 7 33.78 -5.57 8.52
N SER A 8 34.00 -6.04 7.29
CA SER A 8 33.10 -5.76 6.19
C SER A 8 31.84 -6.58 6.46
N GLU A 9 31.05 -6.16 7.44
CA GLU A 9 29.65 -6.58 7.49
C GLU A 9 29.08 -6.19 6.13
N ASN A 10 28.50 -7.17 5.42
CA ASN A 10 27.77 -6.97 4.18
C ASN A 10 26.59 -6.02 4.48
N GLU A 11 26.86 -4.71 4.50
CA GLU A 11 25.84 -3.71 4.76
C GLU A 11 24.88 -3.73 3.58
N LEU A 12 23.67 -4.22 3.83
CA LEU A 12 22.63 -4.33 2.81
C LEU A 12 22.27 -2.92 2.35
N ASN A 13 22.53 -2.62 1.08
CA ASN A 13 22.14 -1.35 0.49
C ASN A 13 20.60 -1.19 0.54
N PRO A 14 20.06 -0.22 1.31
CA PRO A 14 18.62 -0.11 1.53
C PRO A 14 17.84 0.17 0.24
N THR A 15 18.38 0.99 -0.65
CA THR A 15 17.75 1.34 -1.93
C THR A 15 17.65 0.12 -2.85
N LYS A 16 18.70 -0.70 -2.91
CA LYS A 16 18.67 -1.95 -3.67
C LYS A 16 17.65 -2.93 -3.07
N LEU A 17 17.65 -3.06 -1.75
CA LEU A 17 16.74 -3.96 -1.04
C LEU A 17 15.27 -3.55 -1.24
N GLU A 18 14.98 -2.25 -1.28
CA GLU A 18 13.64 -1.73 -1.59
C GLU A 18 13.23 -2.09 -3.02
N ALA A 19 14.12 -1.88 -4.01
CA ALA A 19 13.87 -2.24 -5.40
C ALA A 19 13.61 -3.74 -5.58
N ASP A 20 14.44 -4.58 -4.96
CA ASP A 20 14.27 -6.04 -4.96
C ASP A 20 12.94 -6.43 -4.30
N GLY A 21 12.61 -5.82 -3.15
CA GLY A 21 11.33 -6.02 -2.45
C GLY A 21 10.11 -5.74 -3.32
N MET A 22 10.14 -4.64 -4.08
CA MET A 22 9.05 -4.30 -5.02
C MET A 22 8.93 -5.32 -6.16
N MET A 23 10.06 -5.76 -6.72
CA MET A 23 10.07 -6.81 -7.75
C MET A 23 9.51 -8.14 -7.23
N TYR A 24 9.82 -8.49 -5.98
CA TYR A 24 9.26 -9.68 -5.33
C TYR A 24 7.74 -9.59 -5.16
N ILE A 25 7.19 -8.42 -4.78
CA ILE A 25 5.73 -8.20 -4.77
C ILE A 25 5.15 -8.41 -6.17
N GLN A 26 5.74 -7.80 -7.20
CA GLN A 26 5.24 -7.87 -8.58
C GLN A 26 5.24 -9.32 -9.13
N THR A 27 6.17 -10.15 -8.66
CA THR A 27 6.31 -11.56 -9.05
C THR A 27 5.69 -12.52 -8.04
N ASN A 28 4.89 -12.03 -7.08
CA ASN A 28 4.22 -12.81 -6.03
C ASN A 28 5.16 -13.64 -5.14
N GLN A 29 6.43 -13.24 -5.02
CA GLN A 29 7.41 -13.85 -4.12
C GLN A 29 7.31 -13.25 -2.71
N TRP A 30 6.14 -13.43 -2.08
CA TRP A 30 5.77 -12.74 -0.85
C TRP A 30 6.69 -12.96 0.34
N LEU A 31 7.28 -14.16 0.46
CA LEU A 31 8.26 -14.45 1.51
C LEU A 31 9.51 -13.56 1.37
N LEU A 32 10.04 -13.42 0.15
CA LEU A 32 11.20 -12.60 -0.13
C LEU A 32 10.89 -11.11 0.02
N ALA A 33 9.72 -10.68 -0.48
CA ALA A 33 9.23 -9.32 -0.29
C ALA A 33 9.14 -8.95 1.20
N TYR A 34 8.53 -9.83 2.00
CA TYR A 34 8.40 -9.61 3.44
C TYR A 34 9.77 -9.53 4.12
N SER A 35 10.71 -10.42 3.78
CA SER A 35 12.08 -10.38 4.32
C SER A 35 12.80 -9.06 4.01
N ALA A 36 12.64 -8.53 2.78
CA ALA A 36 13.21 -7.25 2.40
C ALA A 36 12.58 -6.09 3.19
N PHE A 37 11.26 -5.98 3.17
CA PHE A 37 10.57 -4.84 3.80
C PHE A 37 10.59 -4.89 5.32
N VAL A 38 10.60 -6.06 5.95
CA VAL A 38 10.74 -6.14 7.43
C VAL A 38 12.14 -5.71 7.87
N HIS A 39 13.17 -5.99 7.07
CA HIS A 39 14.53 -5.50 7.34
C HIS A 39 14.58 -3.98 7.23
N LEU A 40 14.04 -3.39 6.15
CA LEU A 40 13.95 -1.94 5.98
C LEU A 40 13.13 -1.30 7.11
N TYR A 41 12.00 -1.89 7.47
CA TYR A 41 11.14 -1.42 8.54
C TYR A 41 11.90 -1.38 9.87
N LYS A 42 12.58 -2.45 10.27
CA LYS A 42 13.31 -2.49 11.56
C LYS A 42 14.45 -1.47 11.63
N ASN A 43 15.12 -1.19 10.52
CA ASN A 43 16.30 -0.32 10.48
C ASN A 43 16.00 1.15 10.16
N SER A 44 14.76 1.48 9.75
CA SER A 44 14.38 2.87 9.47
C SER A 44 13.91 3.58 10.74
N LYS A 45 14.40 4.79 11.03
CA LYS A 45 13.89 5.59 12.16
C LYS A 45 12.51 6.16 11.88
N ASP A 46 12.31 6.68 10.67
CA ASP A 46 11.02 7.12 10.17
C ASP A 46 10.53 6.18 9.07
N LYS A 47 9.26 5.77 9.16
CA LYS A 47 8.65 4.88 8.18
C LYS A 47 8.01 5.73 7.11
N SER A 48 8.49 5.58 5.88
CA SER A 48 7.87 6.24 4.74
C SER A 48 6.51 5.63 4.41
N VAL A 49 5.71 6.38 3.65
CA VAL A 49 4.42 5.90 3.17
C VAL A 49 4.59 4.66 2.29
N ALA A 50 5.58 4.64 1.39
CA ALA A 50 5.79 3.50 0.50
C ALA A 50 6.20 2.24 1.29
N LEU A 51 7.07 2.37 2.28
CA LEU A 51 7.49 1.25 3.13
C LEU A 51 6.30 0.67 3.91
N LEU A 52 5.47 1.51 4.52
CA LEU A 52 4.27 1.09 5.24
C LEU A 52 3.27 0.39 4.30
N TYR A 53 3.06 0.96 3.11
CA TYR A 53 2.19 0.38 2.09
C TYR A 53 2.66 -1.01 1.64
N ASN A 54 3.94 -1.15 1.32
CA ASN A 54 4.51 -2.41 0.85
C ASN A 54 4.51 -3.48 1.96
N MET A 55 4.73 -3.09 3.22
CA MET A 55 4.53 -3.97 4.38
C MET A 55 3.07 -4.41 4.50
N ALA A 56 2.10 -3.51 4.27
CA ALA A 56 0.68 -3.86 4.30
C ALA A 56 0.31 -4.89 3.23
N LEU A 57 0.86 -4.77 2.00
CA LEU A 57 0.68 -5.77 0.95
C LEU A 57 1.22 -7.14 1.37
N CYS A 58 2.40 -7.18 2.01
CA CYS A 58 2.97 -8.42 2.52
C CYS A 58 2.07 -9.05 3.60
N HIS A 59 1.60 -8.26 4.56
CA HIS A 59 0.68 -8.72 5.60
C HIS A 59 -0.67 -9.19 5.03
N TYR A 60 -1.21 -8.50 4.03
CA TYR A 60 -2.41 -8.92 3.31
C TYR A 60 -2.22 -10.31 2.67
N SER A 61 -1.11 -10.51 1.94
CA SER A 61 -0.81 -11.82 1.36
C SER A 61 -0.58 -12.92 2.40
N ALA A 62 -0.09 -12.56 3.59
CA ALA A 62 0.08 -13.48 4.72
C ALA A 62 -1.22 -13.71 5.52
N LYS A 63 -2.34 -13.08 5.11
CA LYS A 63 -3.63 -13.08 5.84
C LYS A 63 -3.56 -12.49 7.25
N GLU A 64 -2.57 -11.65 7.51
CA GLU A 64 -2.41 -10.93 8.77
C GLU A 64 -3.16 -9.58 8.70
N TYR A 65 -4.48 -9.64 8.49
CA TYR A 65 -5.28 -8.50 8.09
C TYR A 65 -5.24 -7.33 9.09
N SER A 66 -5.25 -7.60 10.39
CA SER A 66 -5.16 -6.54 11.41
C SER A 66 -3.83 -5.77 11.33
N LYS A 67 -2.72 -6.45 11.02
CA LYS A 67 -1.42 -5.79 10.84
C LYS A 67 -1.40 -4.97 9.56
N ALA A 68 -1.98 -5.49 8.47
CA ALA A 68 -2.10 -4.76 7.22
C ALA A 68 -2.91 -3.45 7.41
N ILE A 69 -4.04 -3.51 8.12
CA ILE A 69 -4.85 -2.33 8.44
C ILE A 69 -4.04 -1.31 9.26
N ALA A 70 -3.30 -1.75 10.28
CA ALA A 70 -2.48 -0.87 11.09
C ALA A 70 -1.42 -0.11 10.25
N MET A 71 -0.72 -0.83 9.37
CA MET A 71 0.27 -0.23 8.47
C MET A 71 -0.38 0.80 7.51
N LEU A 72 -1.56 0.50 6.97
CA LEU A 72 -2.29 1.43 6.08
C LEU A 72 -2.83 2.65 6.83
N GLY A 73 -3.26 2.49 8.08
CA GLY A 73 -3.67 3.60 8.93
C GLY A 73 -2.52 4.58 9.18
N GLU A 74 -1.34 4.07 9.52
CA GLU A 74 -0.14 4.89 9.69
C GLU A 74 0.26 5.60 8.38
N ALA A 75 0.20 4.88 7.25
CA ALA A 75 0.48 5.46 5.94
C ALA A 75 -0.50 6.61 5.61
N GLN A 76 -1.80 6.45 5.87
CA GLN A 76 -2.80 7.50 5.65
C GLN A 76 -2.54 8.76 6.47
N MET A 77 -2.15 8.61 7.75
CA MET A 77 -1.83 9.74 8.62
C MET A 77 -0.66 10.57 8.08
N LYS A 78 0.36 9.91 7.51
CA LYS A 78 1.53 10.56 6.91
C LYS A 78 1.21 11.29 5.60
N ILE A 79 0.32 10.74 4.78
CA ILE A 79 -0.12 11.38 3.52
C ILE A 79 -1.02 12.61 3.78
N ALA A 80 -1.73 12.65 4.91
CA ALA A 80 -2.60 13.77 5.27
C ALA A 80 -1.84 15.08 5.56
N THR A 81 -0.51 15.02 5.74
CA THR A 81 0.34 16.21 5.89
C THR A 81 0.51 16.90 4.53
N PRO A 82 0.15 18.20 4.40
CA PRO A 82 0.33 18.93 3.15
C PRO A 82 1.82 18.99 2.77
N SER A 83 2.17 18.46 1.59
CA SER A 83 3.48 18.67 0.98
C SER A 83 3.38 19.84 0.00
N ALA A 84 4.39 20.72 -0.01
CA ALA A 84 4.46 21.87 -0.92
C ALA A 84 4.50 21.48 -2.41
N LEU A 85 4.72 20.19 -2.72
CA LEU A 85 4.73 19.63 -4.09
C LEU A 85 3.37 19.06 -4.54
N GLN A 86 2.30 19.23 -3.76
CA GLN A 86 0.97 18.72 -4.09
C GLN A 86 0.38 19.42 -5.32
N ASN A 87 0.59 18.87 -6.51
CA ASN A 87 -0.10 19.33 -7.72
C ASN A 87 -0.61 18.18 -8.59
N ASN A 88 -1.94 18.17 -8.71
CA ASN A 88 -2.74 17.80 -9.89
C ASN A 88 -2.70 16.35 -10.40
N THR A 89 -3.58 15.51 -9.86
CA THR A 89 -4.15 14.38 -10.64
C THR A 89 -4.94 14.86 -11.87
N ASN A 90 -5.30 16.15 -11.94
CA ASN A 90 -5.98 16.79 -13.08
C ASN A 90 -5.18 16.80 -14.39
N LEU A 91 -3.97 16.23 -14.42
CA LEU A 91 -3.12 16.13 -15.60
C LEU A 91 -2.97 14.70 -16.13
N LEU A 92 -3.58 13.70 -15.46
CA LEU A 92 -3.52 12.31 -15.93
C LEU A 92 -4.58 12.08 -17.02
N PRO A 93 -4.23 11.40 -18.13
CA PRO A 93 -5.20 10.99 -19.14
C PRO A 93 -6.33 10.16 -18.55
N ASP A 94 -7.58 10.49 -18.88
CA ASP A 94 -8.77 9.82 -18.35
C ASP A 94 -8.75 8.29 -18.55
N ASN A 95 -8.23 7.83 -19.69
CA ASN A 95 -8.11 6.40 -19.98
C ASN A 95 -7.16 5.67 -19.01
N LEU A 96 -6.09 6.30 -18.55
CA LEU A 96 -5.21 5.73 -17.53
C LEU A 96 -5.86 5.74 -16.14
N LEU A 97 -6.70 6.73 -15.85
CA LEU A 97 -7.50 6.76 -14.62
C LEU A 97 -8.56 5.66 -14.62
N THR A 98 -9.26 5.45 -15.74
CA THR A 98 -10.20 4.34 -15.90
C THR A 98 -9.49 3.00 -15.70
N ASP A 99 -8.33 2.79 -16.33
CA ASP A 99 -7.55 1.57 -16.17
C ASP A 99 -7.12 1.36 -14.70
N GLU A 100 -6.75 2.43 -13.99
CA GLU A 100 -6.49 2.39 -12.55
C GLU A 100 -7.72 1.92 -11.76
N TYR A 101 -8.91 2.45 -12.03
CA TYR A 101 -10.15 2.09 -11.31
C TYR A 101 -10.60 0.64 -11.56
N ASP A 102 -10.42 0.14 -12.78
CA ASP A 102 -10.90 -1.17 -13.20
C ASP A 102 -9.97 -2.31 -12.77
N ASN A 103 -8.67 -2.04 -12.66
CA ASN A 103 -7.66 -3.05 -12.38
C ASN A 103 -7.21 -3.09 -10.93
N ARG A 104 -6.48 -4.15 -10.58
CA ARG A 104 -5.95 -4.39 -9.22
C ARG A 104 -4.59 -3.72 -8.99
N PHE A 105 -4.32 -2.57 -9.60
CA PHE A 105 -3.02 -1.90 -9.44
C PHE A 105 -2.77 -1.38 -8.03
N TYR A 106 -3.80 -1.19 -7.21
CA TYR A 106 -3.67 -1.00 -5.77
C TYR A 106 -3.04 -2.20 -5.04
N ARG A 107 -2.80 -3.34 -5.69
CA ARG A 107 -2.03 -4.46 -5.13
C ARG A 107 -0.56 -4.45 -5.56
N LEU A 108 -0.13 -3.47 -6.33
CA LEU A 108 1.26 -3.28 -6.74
C LEU A 108 2.03 -2.47 -5.69
N ALA A 109 3.32 -2.74 -5.59
CA ALA A 109 4.21 -2.02 -4.69
C ALA A 109 4.35 -0.53 -5.09
N LEU A 110 4.67 0.29 -4.10
CA LEU A 110 4.95 1.72 -4.27
C LEU A 110 6.43 2.01 -3.99
N ASN A 111 6.92 3.08 -4.62
CA ASN A 111 8.20 3.71 -4.29
C ASN A 111 7.97 5.17 -3.88
N GLU A 112 8.98 5.80 -3.27
CA GLU A 112 8.91 7.19 -2.81
C GLU A 112 8.58 8.20 -3.92
N THR A 113 9.02 7.94 -5.14
CA THR A 113 8.76 8.84 -6.28
C THR A 113 7.26 8.86 -6.62
N ALA A 114 6.59 7.71 -6.61
CA ALA A 114 5.15 7.63 -6.84
C ALA A 114 4.35 8.39 -5.76
N ILE A 115 4.78 8.29 -4.48
CA ILE A 115 4.17 9.03 -3.37
C ILE A 115 4.29 10.54 -3.60
N ALA A 116 5.46 11.01 -3.99
CA ALA A 116 5.74 12.43 -4.20
C ALA A 116 4.92 13.02 -5.37
N LEU A 117 4.71 12.25 -6.44
CA LEU A 117 4.05 12.73 -7.66
C LEU A 117 2.53 12.60 -7.65
N THR A 118 1.96 11.59 -6.98
CA THR A 118 0.55 11.18 -7.20
C THR A 118 -0.23 10.88 -5.91
N ASN A 119 -0.13 11.77 -4.93
CA ASN A 119 -0.71 11.58 -3.58
C ASN A 119 -2.20 11.16 -3.57
N SER A 120 -3.06 11.74 -4.42
CA SER A 120 -4.49 11.38 -4.51
C SER A 120 -4.70 9.94 -5.00
N ILE A 121 -3.93 9.48 -5.99
CA ILE A 121 -3.97 8.07 -6.43
C ILE A 121 -3.49 7.14 -5.31
N ILE A 122 -2.47 7.53 -4.56
CA ILE A 122 -2.02 6.73 -3.41
C ILE A 122 -3.10 6.65 -2.32
N LYS A 123 -3.78 7.76 -2.01
CA LYS A 123 -4.93 7.76 -1.07
C LYS A 123 -6.01 6.80 -1.54
N LEU A 124 -6.32 6.81 -2.83
CA LEU A 124 -7.29 5.92 -3.43
C LEU A 124 -6.85 4.46 -3.27
N ARG A 125 -5.62 4.12 -3.66
CA ARG A 125 -5.07 2.76 -3.56
C ARG A 125 -5.10 2.21 -2.14
N ILE A 126 -4.73 3.02 -1.14
CA ILE A 126 -4.84 2.62 0.28
C ILE A 126 -6.29 2.30 0.65
N ARG A 127 -7.25 3.16 0.28
CA ARG A 127 -8.67 2.93 0.57
C ARG A 127 -9.20 1.67 -0.10
N ARG A 128 -8.80 1.40 -1.36
CA ARG A 128 -9.17 0.18 -2.08
C ARG A 128 -8.63 -1.07 -1.40
N LEU A 129 -7.38 -1.05 -0.91
CA LEU A 129 -6.83 -2.16 -0.15
C LEU A 129 -7.53 -2.34 1.20
N LEU A 130 -7.90 -1.26 1.88
CA LEU A 130 -8.71 -1.32 3.10
C LEU A 130 -10.09 -1.94 2.85
N VAL A 131 -10.72 -1.69 1.70
CA VAL A 131 -11.98 -2.34 1.34
C VAL A 131 -11.79 -3.85 1.22
N ASP A 132 -10.77 -4.32 0.52
CA ASP A 132 -10.47 -5.75 0.42
C ASP A 132 -10.21 -6.38 1.80
N LEU A 133 -9.45 -5.70 2.67
CA LEU A 133 -9.19 -6.16 4.03
C LEU A 133 -10.46 -6.26 4.87
N ASN A 134 -11.35 -5.27 4.79
CA ASN A 134 -12.62 -5.29 5.52
C ASN A 134 -13.61 -6.31 4.94
N LEU A 135 -13.49 -6.66 3.66
CA LEU A 135 -14.25 -7.75 3.04
C LEU A 135 -13.85 -9.09 3.65
N GLU A 136 -12.55 -9.36 3.77
CA GLU A 136 -12.03 -10.58 4.41
C GLU A 136 -12.42 -10.68 5.90
N LEU A 137 -12.61 -9.54 6.57
CA LEU A 137 -13.02 -9.46 7.98
C LEU A 137 -14.53 -9.35 8.16
N GLU A 138 -15.32 -9.39 7.08
CA GLU A 138 -16.78 -9.22 7.11
C GLU A 138 -17.24 -7.91 7.80
N ASN A 139 -16.41 -6.87 7.76
CA ASN A 139 -16.71 -5.58 8.36
C ASN A 139 -17.52 -4.70 7.39
N TRP A 140 -18.80 -5.05 7.25
CA TRP A 140 -19.71 -4.45 6.26
C TRP A 140 -19.91 -2.96 6.44
N GLN A 141 -19.98 -2.48 7.69
CA GLN A 141 -20.16 -1.05 7.99
C GLN A 141 -18.97 -0.23 7.51
N GLU A 142 -17.76 -0.73 7.72
CA GLU A 142 -16.55 -0.05 7.28
C GLU A 142 -16.42 -0.04 5.75
N ILE A 143 -16.83 -1.12 5.07
CA ILE A 143 -16.92 -1.13 3.59
C ILE A 143 -17.86 -0.03 3.10
N ILE A 144 -19.06 0.09 3.69
CA ILE A 144 -20.03 1.13 3.32
C ILE A 144 -19.44 2.53 3.55
N ARG A 145 -18.81 2.76 4.70
CA ARG A 145 -18.17 4.04 5.03
C ARG A 145 -17.04 4.40 4.06
N LEU A 146 -16.15 3.45 3.77
CA LEU A 146 -15.04 3.65 2.84
C LEU A 146 -15.53 3.89 1.41
N SER A 147 -16.60 3.20 0.99
CA SER A 147 -17.15 3.33 -0.36
C SER A 147 -17.78 4.70 -0.65
N ALA A 148 -18.12 5.46 0.39
CA ALA A 148 -18.65 6.82 0.26
C ALA A 148 -17.57 7.90 0.11
N LEU A 149 -16.28 7.53 0.18
CA LEU A 149 -15.17 8.48 0.00
C LEU A 149 -14.96 8.83 -1.49
N PRO A 150 -14.34 9.98 -1.81
CA PRO A 150 -14.16 10.42 -3.19
C PRO A 150 -13.48 9.36 -4.09
N ASP A 151 -13.99 9.24 -5.31
CA ASP A 151 -13.57 8.34 -6.40
C ASP A 151 -13.72 6.84 -6.12
N MET A 152 -14.19 6.46 -4.93
CA MET A 152 -14.34 5.05 -4.55
C MET A 152 -15.45 4.36 -5.32
N GLU A 153 -16.52 5.09 -5.67
CA GLU A 153 -17.65 4.56 -6.46
C GLU A 153 -17.24 4.18 -7.89
N LYS A 154 -16.10 4.67 -8.38
CA LYS A 154 -15.56 4.36 -9.71
C LYS A 154 -14.77 3.05 -9.71
N CYS A 155 -14.30 2.59 -8.56
CA CYS A 155 -13.39 1.46 -8.45
C CYS A 155 -14.12 0.13 -8.45
N LYS A 156 -13.73 -0.77 -9.35
CA LYS A 156 -14.40 -2.08 -9.53
C LYS A 156 -14.45 -2.92 -8.24
N ASN A 157 -13.32 -3.06 -7.54
CA ASN A 157 -13.26 -3.85 -6.30
C ASN A 157 -14.17 -3.29 -5.19
N VAL A 158 -14.38 -1.96 -5.18
CA VAL A 158 -15.24 -1.29 -4.21
C VAL A 158 -16.70 -1.52 -4.56
N GLN A 159 -17.08 -1.40 -5.83
CA GLN A 159 -18.45 -1.68 -6.27
C GLN A 159 -18.86 -3.12 -5.93
N GLU A 160 -17.98 -4.08 -6.20
CA GLU A 160 -18.18 -5.50 -5.87
C GLU A 160 -18.36 -5.71 -4.36
N ALA A 161 -17.45 -5.16 -3.54
CA ALA A 161 -17.51 -5.29 -2.08
C ALA A 161 -18.75 -4.59 -1.48
N LEU A 162 -19.13 -3.42 -2.01
CA LEU A 162 -20.29 -2.67 -1.54
C LEU A 162 -21.61 -3.41 -1.83
N ALA A 163 -21.72 -4.05 -3.00
CA ALA A 163 -22.88 -4.86 -3.33
C ALA A 163 -23.06 -6.02 -2.33
N ILE A 164 -21.96 -6.69 -1.98
CA ILE A 164 -21.95 -7.75 -0.95
C ILE A 164 -22.35 -7.16 0.41
N ALA A 165 -21.70 -6.08 0.86
CA ALA A 165 -21.97 -5.45 2.15
C ALA A 165 -23.45 -5.07 2.30
N LYS A 166 -24.05 -4.43 1.28
CA LYS A 166 -25.48 -4.06 1.28
C LYS A 166 -26.41 -5.27 1.37
N SER A 167 -26.06 -6.39 0.72
CA SER A 167 -26.86 -7.63 0.84
C SER A 167 -26.82 -8.25 2.24
N LYS A 168 -25.78 -7.95 3.03
CA LYS A 168 -25.59 -8.47 4.39
C LYS A 168 -26.15 -7.55 5.47
N THR A 169 -26.32 -6.26 5.18
CA THR A 169 -26.82 -5.26 6.15
C THR A 169 -28.28 -4.87 5.95
N ASN A 170 -28.87 -5.14 4.78
CA ASN A 170 -30.30 -4.88 4.51
C ASN A 170 -31.22 -6.04 4.95
N THR A 171 -30.95 -6.64 6.11
CA THR A 171 -31.88 -7.58 6.79
C THR A 171 -32.43 -6.90 8.04
#